data_AF-A0A512MEJ3-F1
#
_entry.id   AF-A0A512MEJ3-F1
#
_cell.length_a   1.000
_cell.length_b   1.000
_cell.length_c   1.000
_cell.angle_alpha   90.00
_cell.angle_beta   90.00
_cell.angle_gamma   90.00
#
_symmetry.space_group_name_H-M   'P 1'
#
loop_
_entity.id
_entity.type
_entity.pdbx_description
1 polymer ?
#
loop_
_entity_poly.entity_id
_entity_poly.type
_entity_poly.pdbx_seq_one_letter_code
_entity_poly.pdbx_strand_id
1 'polypeptide(L)'
;MIYAKPLIPPLVVLFLVAVATLKRSQTLPKPQRSTALARLGFGLAKICLLVLPLEWLVHLFQLGEPQALSAKAFWLAALAQTCQLQLLITGVVDVVASFMELRGHAVEGLYLTPARAGSFGGYWSQLVPGLINGPVTKASQALPVLMLIAGLGVLWHGNFPSSSVWFVLQFLFLMAETKRQKPLFAPLPHPIQVILTLLLLVLSNSLLLVPNLEAALTSWVTMFSDIKPTLYSLLLDKRLTSNLLQTVMLFAILTCVALPRLDWLLRQRTVIWRLIGLLLIIPSLLMLVRENARTPDFIRQAAQWPVTWFFGEGNSRIHVGYDGWLYPRHELDRRTLARRHPGLTDSLIKLATDLKAQNVPVMLVSVPAKMAMYPENVLRAEYAAPAQPADYKAIVEKLTAAGVDVVDPAQALWQRLLRAESHYTADSHWTFETMKTVAGAVAKHIREKHAALYVSETPLINASILERQEPGDLAKALLTLNSEGLFGAEHAQLVSIRGLENDPKSPILVIGHDSLRVFEAASESFGNAEGKNQQAGFTTQLAALLGRPLDERTGPDILALASDVTHKKLIVLVVPADEL
;
A
#
# COMPACT_ATOMS: atom_id res chain seq x y z
N MET A 1 -5.26 -4.59 -3.83
CA MET A 1 -5.49 -3.29 -4.49
C MET A 1 -6.99 -2.98 -4.68
N ILE A 2 -7.83 -3.10 -3.65
CA ILE A 2 -9.29 -2.77 -3.74
C ILE A 2 -9.59 -1.32 -3.25
N TYR A 3 -8.54 -0.49 -3.11
CA TYR A 3 -8.67 0.91 -2.68
C TYR A 3 -8.49 1.93 -3.81
N ALA A 4 -8.47 1.50 -5.07
CA ALA A 4 -8.51 2.43 -6.19
C ALA A 4 -9.84 3.20 -6.13
N LYS A 5 -9.79 4.54 -6.28
CA LYS A 5 -10.99 5.36 -6.50
C LYS A 5 -11.83 4.70 -7.60
N PRO A 6 -13.16 4.84 -7.59
CA PRO A 6 -13.98 4.27 -8.65
C PRO A 6 -13.55 4.87 -10.00
N LEU A 7 -12.70 4.13 -10.73
CA LEU A 7 -12.29 4.49 -12.09
C LEU A 7 -13.43 4.24 -13.08
N ILE A 8 -14.49 3.56 -12.64
CA ILE A 8 -15.62 3.16 -13.49
C ILE A 8 -16.35 4.38 -14.07
N PRO A 9 -16.82 5.39 -13.29
CA PRO A 9 -17.47 6.56 -13.86
C PRO A 9 -16.63 7.31 -14.91
N PRO A 10 -15.35 7.66 -14.68
CA PRO A 10 -14.56 8.33 -15.71
C PRO A 10 -14.29 7.42 -16.92
N LEU A 11 -14.09 6.12 -16.73
CA LEU A 11 -13.96 5.16 -17.83
C LEU A 11 -15.21 5.09 -18.70
N VAL A 12 -16.41 5.07 -18.09
CA VAL A 12 -17.68 5.03 -18.82
C VAL A 12 -17.88 6.29 -19.66
N VAL A 13 -17.63 7.47 -19.08
CA VAL A 13 -17.75 8.74 -19.81
C VAL A 13 -16.74 8.79 -20.95
N LEU A 14 -15.48 8.41 -20.71
CA LEU A 14 -14.46 8.34 -21.75
C LEU A 14 -14.82 7.35 -22.86
N PHE A 15 -15.40 6.20 -22.49
CA PHE A 15 -15.89 5.22 -23.44
C PHE A 15 -17.00 5.79 -24.31
N LEU A 16 -18.00 6.44 -23.71
CA LEU A 16 -19.11 7.06 -24.45
C LEU A 16 -18.63 8.17 -25.38
N VAL A 17 -17.70 9.01 -24.93
CA VAL A 17 -17.09 10.07 -25.76
C VAL A 17 -16.28 9.44 -26.90
N ALA A 18 -15.49 8.42 -26.63
CA ALA A 18 -14.73 7.72 -27.67
C ALA A 18 -15.67 7.12 -28.72
N VAL A 19 -16.75 6.45 -28.31
CA VAL A 19 -17.76 5.91 -29.24
C VAL A 19 -18.45 7.02 -30.04
N ALA A 20 -18.84 8.12 -29.40
CA ALA A 20 -19.53 9.23 -30.05
C ALA A 20 -18.65 9.92 -31.11
N THR A 21 -17.38 10.12 -30.78
CA THR A 21 -16.40 10.78 -31.67
C THR A 21 -15.97 9.89 -32.84
N LEU A 22 -16.13 8.57 -32.69
CA LEU A 22 -15.75 7.58 -33.68
C LEU A 22 -16.76 7.31 -34.80
N LYS A 23 -17.95 7.91 -34.74
CA LYS A 23 -19.00 7.74 -35.77
C LYS A 23 -18.59 8.19 -37.20
N ARG A 24 -17.42 8.82 -37.37
CA ARG A 24 -16.86 9.20 -38.68
C ARG A 24 -16.05 8.08 -39.38
N SER A 25 -16.25 6.82 -39.00
CA SER A 25 -15.49 5.69 -39.55
C SER A 25 -15.88 5.33 -40.98
N GLN A 26 -14.90 5.15 -41.85
CA GLN A 26 -15.10 4.51 -43.16
C GLN A 26 -15.18 2.98 -42.99
N THR A 27 -16.03 2.31 -43.75
CA THR A 27 -16.08 0.84 -43.79
C THR A 27 -14.82 0.30 -44.46
N LEU A 28 -14.10 -0.60 -43.79
CA LEU A 28 -12.93 -1.26 -44.37
C LEU A 28 -13.36 -2.38 -45.31
N PRO A 29 -12.69 -2.56 -46.46
CA PRO A 29 -12.98 -3.66 -47.38
C PRO A 29 -12.67 -5.04 -46.78
N LYS A 30 -11.72 -5.12 -45.82
CA LYS A 30 -11.43 -6.33 -45.04
C LYS A 30 -11.06 -5.98 -43.59
N PRO A 31 -11.61 -6.68 -42.58
CA PRO A 31 -11.28 -6.45 -41.17
C PRO A 31 -9.83 -6.86 -40.87
N GLN A 32 -9.03 -5.94 -40.34
CA GLN A 32 -7.65 -6.20 -39.94
C GLN A 32 -7.57 -6.74 -38.50
N ARG A 33 -8.01 -7.98 -38.30
CA ARG A 33 -8.14 -8.58 -36.95
C ARG A 33 -6.85 -8.57 -36.12
N SER A 34 -5.69 -8.80 -36.75
CA SER A 34 -4.40 -8.81 -36.04
C SER A 34 -4.00 -7.42 -35.54
N THR A 35 -4.21 -6.39 -36.36
CA THR A 35 -4.00 -4.98 -35.97
C THR A 35 -4.92 -4.60 -34.82
N ALA A 36 -6.19 -4.97 -34.92
CA ALA A 36 -7.19 -4.66 -33.89
C ALA A 36 -6.85 -5.34 -32.55
N LEU A 37 -6.53 -6.64 -32.55
CA LEU A 37 -6.14 -7.35 -31.31
C LEU A 37 -4.84 -6.81 -30.71
N ALA A 38 -3.86 -6.44 -31.55
CA ALA A 38 -2.64 -5.80 -31.05
C ALA A 38 -2.94 -4.46 -30.38
N ARG A 39 -3.79 -3.63 -31.01
CA ARG A 39 -4.24 -2.36 -30.42
C ARG A 39 -4.99 -2.58 -29.11
N LEU A 40 -5.86 -3.59 -29.03
CA LEU A 40 -6.55 -3.97 -27.81
C LEU A 40 -5.55 -4.23 -26.68
N GLY A 41 -4.51 -5.02 -26.95
CA GLY A 41 -3.50 -5.33 -25.93
C GLY A 41 -2.65 -4.13 -25.50
N PHE A 42 -2.30 -3.20 -26.40
CA PHE A 42 -1.68 -1.92 -26.01
C PHE A 42 -2.61 -1.05 -25.17
N GLY A 43 -3.90 -0.96 -25.54
CA GLY A 43 -4.90 -0.21 -24.78
C GLY A 43 -5.09 -0.78 -23.37
N LEU A 44 -5.21 -2.10 -23.27
CA LEU A 44 -5.27 -2.80 -21.98
C LEU A 44 -3.99 -2.63 -21.16
N ALA A 45 -2.81 -2.67 -21.80
CA ALA A 45 -1.54 -2.44 -21.10
C ALA A 45 -1.44 -1.03 -20.52
N LYS A 46 -1.84 0.00 -21.28
CA LYS A 46 -1.87 1.38 -20.77
C LYS A 46 -2.74 1.49 -19.52
N ILE A 47 -3.92 0.88 -19.52
CA ILE A 47 -4.86 0.95 -18.40
C ILE A 47 -4.37 0.07 -17.23
N CYS A 48 -4.18 -1.23 -17.46
CA CYS A 48 -3.97 -2.20 -16.39
C CYS A 48 -2.52 -2.24 -15.89
N LEU A 49 -1.53 -2.08 -16.77
CA LEU A 49 -0.10 -2.20 -16.41
C LEU A 49 0.54 -0.85 -16.07
N LEU A 50 -0.01 0.27 -16.54
CA LEU A 50 0.52 1.61 -16.26
C LEU A 50 -0.40 2.44 -15.38
N VAL A 51 -1.65 2.70 -15.77
CA VAL A 51 -2.54 3.59 -15.00
C VAL A 51 -2.86 3.03 -13.61
N LEU A 52 -3.16 1.74 -13.47
CA LEU A 52 -3.50 1.17 -12.15
C LEU A 52 -2.34 1.25 -11.14
N PRO A 53 -1.08 0.89 -11.48
CA PRO A 53 0.01 1.07 -10.52
C PRO A 53 0.35 2.54 -10.26
N LEU A 54 0.21 3.44 -11.24
CA LEU A 54 0.34 4.88 -10.99
C LEU A 54 -0.75 5.41 -10.05
N GLU A 55 -1.97 4.88 -10.11
CA GLU A 55 -3.05 5.24 -9.18
C GLU A 55 -2.68 4.83 -7.77
N TRP A 56 -2.06 3.67 -7.61
CA TRP A 56 -1.54 3.25 -6.33
C TRP A 56 -0.44 4.18 -5.81
N LEU A 57 0.48 4.64 -6.67
CA LEU A 57 1.49 5.63 -6.28
C LEU A 57 0.84 6.93 -5.79
N VAL A 58 -0.09 7.48 -6.57
CA VAL A 58 -0.83 8.70 -6.20
C VAL A 58 -1.61 8.50 -4.90
N HIS A 59 -2.21 7.32 -4.70
CA HIS A 59 -2.95 6.99 -3.50
C HIS A 59 -2.04 6.91 -2.25
N LEU A 60 -0.88 6.29 -2.35
CA LEU A 60 0.10 6.24 -1.26
C LEU A 60 0.53 7.66 -0.84
N PHE A 61 0.77 8.52 -1.82
CA PHE A 61 1.08 9.92 -1.58
C PHE A 61 -0.10 10.66 -0.92
N GLN A 62 -1.32 10.49 -1.41
CA GLN A 62 -2.53 11.14 -0.87
C GLN A 62 -2.83 10.74 0.58
N LEU A 63 -2.45 9.52 0.95
CA LEU A 63 -2.59 9.03 2.31
C LEU A 63 -1.33 9.23 3.14
N GLY A 64 -0.26 9.84 2.61
CA GLY A 64 0.98 10.02 3.35
C GLY A 64 0.76 10.85 4.61
N GLU A 65 1.32 10.41 5.73
CA GLU A 65 1.38 11.22 6.95
C GLU A 65 2.19 12.49 6.65
N PRO A 66 1.80 13.69 7.11
CA PRO A 66 2.50 14.92 6.77
C PRO A 66 4.02 14.89 7.04
N GLN A 67 4.46 14.19 8.09
CA GLN A 67 5.88 14.02 8.43
C GLN A 67 6.64 13.07 7.51
N ALA A 68 5.92 12.24 6.75
CA ALA A 68 6.46 11.31 5.76
C ALA A 68 6.49 11.91 4.34
N LEU A 69 5.83 13.05 4.10
CA LEU A 69 5.81 13.67 2.78
C LEU A 69 7.12 14.42 2.50
N SER A 70 7.83 14.00 1.44
CA SER A 70 9.08 14.61 0.97
C SER A 70 8.88 15.36 -0.35
N ALA A 71 9.82 16.26 -0.70
CA ALA A 71 9.85 16.90 -2.02
C ALA A 71 9.80 15.86 -3.17
N LYS A 72 10.54 14.75 -3.02
CA LYS A 72 10.60 13.65 -3.98
C LYS A 72 9.24 12.96 -4.13
N ALA A 73 8.55 12.69 -3.03
CA ALA A 73 7.21 12.09 -3.03
C ALA A 73 6.22 12.95 -3.84
N PHE A 74 6.24 14.27 -3.66
CA PHE A 74 5.40 15.20 -4.42
C PHE A 74 5.70 15.17 -5.92
N TRP A 75 6.98 15.25 -6.32
CA TRP A 75 7.35 15.21 -7.73
C TRP A 75 6.91 13.91 -8.42
N LEU A 76 7.10 12.78 -7.74
CA LEU A 76 6.66 11.48 -8.24
C LEU A 76 5.13 11.42 -8.39
N ALA A 77 4.38 11.88 -7.40
CA ALA A 77 2.92 11.90 -7.46
C ALA A 77 2.40 12.84 -8.55
N ALA A 78 2.97 14.03 -8.71
CA ALA A 78 2.56 14.99 -9.74
C ALA A 78 2.84 14.47 -11.17
N LEU A 79 3.97 13.79 -11.35
CA LEU A 79 4.33 13.14 -12.60
C LEU A 79 3.44 11.94 -12.90
N ALA A 80 3.15 11.11 -11.89
CA ALA A 80 2.20 10.00 -12.00
C ALA A 80 0.82 10.51 -12.44
N GLN A 81 0.26 11.47 -11.72
CA GLN A 81 -1.05 12.07 -12.02
C GLN A 81 -1.12 12.61 -13.45
N THR A 82 -0.06 13.27 -13.92
CA THR A 82 0.02 13.79 -15.30
C THR A 82 0.03 12.67 -16.33
N CYS A 83 0.80 11.60 -16.09
CA CYS A 83 0.83 10.45 -16.99
C CYS A 83 -0.50 9.68 -16.97
N GLN A 84 -1.12 9.51 -15.81
CA GLN A 84 -2.39 8.79 -15.67
C GLN A 84 -3.50 9.40 -16.51
N LEU A 85 -3.63 10.72 -16.50
CA LEU A 85 -4.64 11.41 -17.29
C LEU A 85 -4.50 11.08 -18.78
N GLN A 86 -3.28 11.19 -19.32
CA GLN A 86 -3.00 10.92 -20.73
C GLN A 86 -3.15 9.42 -21.08
N LEU A 87 -2.62 8.53 -20.24
CA LEU A 87 -2.66 7.09 -20.48
C LEU A 87 -4.06 6.51 -20.36
N LEU A 88 -4.88 7.01 -19.44
CA LEU A 88 -6.26 6.57 -19.28
C LEU A 88 -7.06 6.88 -20.55
N ILE A 89 -6.99 8.14 -21.02
CA ILE A 89 -7.73 8.58 -22.20
C ILE A 89 -7.26 7.81 -23.43
N THR A 90 -5.95 7.79 -23.68
CA THR A 90 -5.40 7.11 -24.87
C THR A 90 -5.60 5.60 -24.82
N GLY A 91 -5.55 4.98 -23.65
CA GLY A 91 -5.82 3.55 -23.45
C GLY A 91 -7.28 3.19 -23.75
N VAL A 92 -8.25 3.97 -23.26
CA VAL A 92 -9.68 3.76 -23.54
C VAL A 92 -9.96 3.92 -25.04
N VAL A 93 -9.39 4.95 -25.66
CA VAL A 93 -9.49 5.21 -27.11
C VAL A 93 -8.96 4.03 -27.91
N ASP A 94 -7.79 3.47 -27.54
CA ASP A 94 -7.23 2.28 -28.18
C ASP A 94 -8.15 1.05 -28.06
N VAL A 95 -8.72 0.82 -26.87
CA VAL A 95 -9.66 -0.29 -26.63
C VAL A 95 -10.91 -0.11 -27.48
N VAL A 96 -11.56 1.06 -27.48
CA VAL A 96 -12.79 1.30 -28.27
C VAL A 96 -12.51 1.14 -29.76
N ALA A 97 -11.42 1.72 -30.24
CA ALA A 97 -11.05 1.63 -31.64
C ALA A 97 -10.75 0.19 -32.07
N SER A 98 -10.14 -0.61 -31.21
CA SER A 98 -9.90 -2.03 -31.49
C SER A 98 -11.21 -2.79 -31.71
N PHE A 99 -12.24 -2.54 -30.91
CA PHE A 99 -13.55 -3.16 -31.09
C PHE A 99 -14.24 -2.71 -32.38
N MET A 100 -14.06 -1.45 -32.78
CA MET A 100 -14.59 -0.95 -34.04
C MET A 100 -13.89 -1.56 -35.26
N GLU A 101 -12.57 -1.70 -35.21
CA GLU A 101 -11.80 -2.36 -36.27
C GLU A 101 -12.13 -3.85 -36.39
N LEU A 102 -12.37 -4.54 -35.27
CA LEU A 102 -12.87 -5.92 -35.27
C LEU A 102 -14.24 -6.05 -35.96
N ARG A 103 -15.05 -4.99 -35.95
CA ARG A 103 -16.34 -4.89 -36.65
C ARG A 103 -16.21 -4.36 -38.09
N GLY A 104 -14.98 -4.11 -38.58
CA GLY A 104 -14.75 -3.67 -39.95
C GLY A 104 -14.82 -2.14 -40.16
N HIS A 105 -14.79 -1.35 -39.09
CA HIS A 105 -14.77 0.11 -39.18
C HIS A 105 -13.36 0.67 -39.03
N ALA A 106 -12.91 1.50 -39.99
CA ALA A 106 -11.64 2.21 -39.91
C ALA A 106 -11.75 3.35 -38.91
N VAL A 107 -10.78 3.45 -38.02
CA VAL A 107 -10.66 4.56 -37.08
C VAL A 107 -9.52 5.47 -37.52
N GLU A 108 -9.84 6.62 -38.10
CA GLU A 108 -8.85 7.65 -38.44
C GLU A 108 -8.83 8.76 -37.39
N GLY A 109 -7.63 9.28 -37.10
CA GLY A 109 -7.49 10.58 -36.44
C GLY A 109 -7.62 10.61 -34.91
N LEU A 110 -7.68 9.47 -34.23
CA LEU A 110 -7.74 9.44 -32.75
C LEU A 110 -6.39 9.61 -32.04
N TYR A 111 -5.27 9.49 -32.75
CA TYR A 111 -3.97 9.19 -32.13
C TYR A 111 -2.96 10.31 -32.32
N LEU A 112 -2.90 11.20 -31.35
CA LEU A 112 -1.88 12.24 -31.27
C LEU A 112 -1.03 12.01 -30.02
N THR A 113 0.09 12.71 -29.94
CA THR A 113 1.03 12.67 -28.81
C THR A 113 0.90 14.01 -28.08
N PRO A 114 -0.11 14.20 -27.20
CA PRO A 114 -0.39 15.49 -26.55
C PRO A 114 0.85 16.10 -25.93
N ALA A 115 1.67 15.26 -25.30
CA ALA A 115 2.91 15.65 -24.65
C ALA A 115 3.93 16.32 -25.59
N ARG A 116 3.79 16.23 -26.91
CA ARG A 116 4.69 16.86 -27.90
C ARG A 116 4.18 18.18 -28.46
N ALA A 117 3.04 18.68 -27.99
CA ALA A 117 2.35 19.78 -28.66
C ALA A 117 2.99 21.17 -28.49
N GLY A 118 3.96 21.33 -27.57
CA GLY A 118 4.68 22.60 -27.32
C GLY A 118 3.81 23.79 -26.91
N SER A 119 2.51 23.57 -26.66
CA SER A 119 1.48 24.56 -26.36
C SER A 119 0.34 23.89 -25.61
N PHE A 120 -0.40 24.66 -24.82
CA PHE A 120 -1.56 24.16 -24.08
C PHE A 120 -2.74 23.85 -25.02
N GLY A 121 -3.00 24.75 -25.98
CA GLY A 121 -4.01 24.52 -27.01
C GLY A 121 -3.71 23.28 -27.83
N GLY A 122 -2.45 23.08 -28.21
CA GLY A 122 -2.02 21.86 -28.87
C GLY A 122 -2.19 20.62 -27.99
N TYR A 123 -1.77 20.65 -26.71
CA TYR A 123 -1.89 19.52 -25.80
C TYR A 123 -3.34 19.05 -25.66
N TRP A 124 -4.24 19.96 -25.28
CA TRP A 124 -5.65 19.63 -25.05
C TRP A 124 -6.35 19.21 -26.34
N SER A 125 -6.03 19.87 -27.47
CA SER A 125 -6.63 19.51 -28.77
C SER A 125 -6.23 18.10 -29.25
N GLN A 126 -5.04 17.65 -28.89
CA GLN A 126 -4.51 16.35 -29.26
C GLN A 126 -4.96 15.22 -28.34
N LEU A 127 -5.49 15.53 -27.16
CA LEU A 127 -5.88 14.55 -26.17
C LEU A 127 -7.19 13.82 -26.54
N VAL A 128 -8.17 14.56 -27.07
CA VAL A 128 -9.44 14.01 -27.57
C VAL A 128 -9.79 14.68 -28.91
N PRO A 129 -9.05 14.37 -29.99
CA PRO A 129 -9.17 15.10 -31.27
C PRO A 129 -10.56 15.01 -31.88
N GLY A 130 -11.29 13.92 -31.61
CA GLY A 130 -12.64 13.71 -32.15
C GLY A 130 -13.71 14.68 -31.64
N LEU A 131 -13.44 15.43 -30.56
CA LEU A 131 -14.33 16.51 -30.09
C LEU A 131 -14.16 17.82 -30.87
N ILE A 132 -13.10 17.94 -31.67
CA ILE A 132 -12.77 19.15 -32.41
C ILE A 132 -13.10 18.94 -33.89
N ASN A 133 -13.92 19.84 -34.44
CA ASN A 133 -14.29 19.81 -35.84
C ASN A 133 -13.24 20.54 -36.68
N GLY A 134 -12.49 19.79 -37.50
CA GLY A 134 -11.53 20.32 -38.46
C GLY A 134 -10.13 20.56 -37.89
N PRO A 135 -9.21 21.14 -38.69
CA PRO A 135 -7.85 21.43 -38.24
C PRO A 135 -7.84 22.47 -37.12
N VAL A 136 -6.98 22.23 -36.13
CA VAL A 136 -6.80 23.14 -35.00
C VAL A 136 -6.03 24.37 -35.48
N THR A 137 -6.74 25.50 -35.61
CA THR A 137 -6.18 26.80 -36.03
C THR A 137 -6.11 27.80 -34.88
N LYS A 138 -6.87 27.58 -33.80
CA LYS A 138 -6.91 28.45 -32.63
C LYS A 138 -6.90 27.63 -31.35
N ALA A 139 -6.16 28.09 -30.34
CA ALA A 139 -6.09 27.44 -29.03
C ALA A 139 -7.49 27.28 -28.38
N SER A 140 -8.39 28.25 -28.56
CA SER A 140 -9.77 28.19 -28.05
C SER A 140 -10.58 26.98 -28.51
N GLN A 141 -10.21 26.34 -29.63
CA GLN A 141 -10.88 25.12 -30.09
C GLN A 141 -10.65 23.93 -29.16
N ALA A 142 -9.65 23.99 -28.27
CA ALA A 142 -9.40 22.96 -27.28
C ALA A 142 -10.29 23.06 -26.02
N LEU A 143 -11.09 24.13 -25.87
CA LEU A 143 -11.92 24.36 -24.70
C LEU A 143 -12.92 23.24 -24.41
N PRO A 144 -13.63 22.64 -25.39
CA PRO A 144 -14.56 21.54 -25.13
C PRO A 144 -13.84 20.32 -24.53
N VAL A 145 -12.61 20.04 -24.97
CA VAL A 145 -11.80 18.95 -24.41
C VAL A 145 -11.44 19.26 -22.97
N LEU A 146 -10.95 20.47 -22.67
CA LEU A 146 -10.63 20.89 -21.31
C LEU A 146 -11.84 20.80 -20.39
N MET A 147 -13.03 21.23 -20.83
CA MET A 147 -14.27 21.12 -20.05
C MET A 147 -14.65 19.66 -19.76
N LEU A 148 -14.54 18.77 -20.75
CA LEU A 148 -14.76 17.34 -20.53
C LEU A 148 -13.78 16.79 -19.48
N ILE A 149 -12.50 17.10 -19.62
CA ILE A 149 -11.47 16.60 -18.69
C ILE A 149 -11.68 17.17 -17.29
N ALA A 150 -12.10 18.42 -17.16
CA ALA A 150 -12.44 19.01 -15.86
C ALA A 150 -13.62 18.28 -15.21
N GLY A 151 -14.68 18.00 -15.97
CA GLY A 151 -15.80 17.20 -15.49
C GLY A 151 -15.38 15.80 -15.04
N LEU A 152 -14.52 15.14 -15.81
CA LEU A 152 -13.92 13.84 -15.44
C LEU A 152 -13.06 13.93 -14.19
N GLY A 153 -12.28 15.01 -14.03
CA GLY A 153 -11.47 15.28 -12.85
C GLY A 153 -12.33 15.42 -11.60
N VAL A 154 -13.47 16.10 -11.69
CA VAL A 154 -14.45 16.19 -10.59
C VAL A 154 -15.07 14.82 -10.28
N LEU A 155 -15.40 14.02 -11.29
CA LEU A 155 -15.92 12.66 -11.07
C LEU A 155 -14.88 11.71 -10.45
N TRP A 156 -13.61 11.85 -10.85
CA TRP A 156 -12.53 10.99 -10.38
C TRP A 156 -12.09 11.39 -8.97
N HIS A 157 -11.81 12.67 -8.75
CA HIS A 157 -11.24 13.16 -7.50
C HIS A 157 -12.29 13.60 -6.49
N GLY A 158 -13.49 13.99 -6.93
CA GLY A 158 -14.50 14.63 -6.10
C GLY A 158 -14.55 16.15 -6.33
N ASN A 159 -15.52 16.81 -5.69
CA ASN A 159 -15.66 18.25 -5.75
C ASN A 159 -14.67 18.93 -4.80
N PHE A 160 -13.44 19.16 -5.26
CA PHE A 160 -12.39 19.79 -4.49
C PHE A 160 -12.22 21.28 -4.87
N PRO A 161 -12.02 22.19 -3.90
CA PRO A 161 -11.62 23.56 -4.20
C PRO A 161 -10.35 23.63 -5.08
N SER A 162 -9.38 22.75 -4.85
CA SER A 162 -8.13 22.69 -5.63
C SER A 162 -8.35 22.30 -7.09
N SER A 163 -9.31 21.42 -7.41
CA SER A 163 -9.62 21.04 -8.79
C SER A 163 -10.29 22.18 -9.57
N SER A 164 -11.05 23.04 -8.88
CA SER A 164 -11.59 24.28 -9.47
C SER A 164 -10.46 25.26 -9.82
N VAL A 165 -9.49 25.44 -8.92
CA VAL A 165 -8.31 26.29 -9.20
C VAL A 165 -7.47 25.71 -10.34
N TRP A 166 -7.29 24.39 -10.38
CA TRP A 166 -6.64 23.71 -11.50
C TRP A 166 -7.32 24.04 -12.84
N PHE A 167 -8.64 23.93 -12.90
CA PHE A 167 -9.40 24.24 -14.12
C PHE A 167 -9.22 25.71 -14.54
N VAL A 168 -9.32 26.64 -13.59
CA VAL A 168 -9.12 28.07 -13.86
C VAL A 168 -7.71 28.32 -14.41
N LEU A 169 -6.67 27.72 -13.82
CA LEU A 169 -5.30 27.86 -14.33
C LEU A 169 -5.15 27.33 -15.76
N GLN A 170 -5.67 26.14 -16.04
CA GLN A 170 -5.65 25.57 -17.39
C GLN A 170 -6.40 26.44 -18.40
N PHE A 171 -7.55 26.97 -18.00
CA PHE A 171 -8.32 27.90 -18.81
C PHE A 171 -7.56 29.20 -19.08
N LEU A 172 -6.90 29.77 -18.07
CA LEU A 172 -6.09 30.98 -18.21
C LEU A 172 -4.90 30.77 -19.16
N PHE A 173 -4.22 29.62 -19.10
CA PHE A 173 -3.18 29.28 -20.07
C PHE A 173 -3.73 29.25 -21.50
N LEU A 174 -4.89 28.62 -21.69
CA LEU A 174 -5.54 28.54 -23.01
C LEU A 174 -5.98 29.92 -23.52
N MET A 175 -6.53 30.76 -22.66
CA MET A 175 -6.93 32.12 -22.98
C MET A 175 -5.73 33.01 -23.31
N ALA A 176 -4.61 32.84 -22.60
CA ALA A 176 -3.37 33.55 -22.88
C ALA A 176 -2.83 33.20 -24.28
N GLU A 177 -2.78 31.91 -24.65
CA GLU A 177 -2.39 31.49 -26.01
C GLU A 177 -3.37 31.97 -27.08
N THR A 178 -4.68 31.93 -26.79
CA THR A 178 -5.72 32.42 -27.70
C THR A 178 -5.57 33.92 -27.96
N LYS A 179 -5.36 34.72 -26.91
CA LYS A 179 -5.17 36.18 -27.03
C LYS A 179 -3.88 36.52 -27.77
N ARG A 180 -2.80 35.76 -27.54
CA ARG A 180 -1.51 35.95 -28.21
C ARG A 180 -1.47 35.42 -29.64
N GLN A 181 -2.42 34.56 -30.02
CA GLN A 181 -2.42 33.80 -31.28
C GLN A 181 -1.13 32.99 -31.52
N LYS A 182 -0.37 32.71 -30.45
CA LYS A 182 0.92 32.01 -30.46
C LYS A 182 1.04 31.19 -29.16
N PRO A 183 1.79 30.06 -29.17
CA PRO A 183 2.12 29.32 -27.96
C PRO A 183 2.69 30.20 -26.86
N LEU A 184 2.47 29.84 -25.60
CA LEU A 184 2.96 30.63 -24.45
C LEU A 184 4.48 30.81 -24.52
N PHE A 185 5.19 29.78 -25.00
CA PHE A 185 6.64 29.70 -25.12
C PHE A 185 7.16 29.88 -26.56
N ALA A 186 6.35 30.45 -27.47
CA ALA A 186 6.69 30.61 -28.89
C ALA A 186 8.10 31.14 -29.25
N PRO A 187 8.75 32.08 -28.50
CA PRO A 187 10.09 32.52 -28.86
C PRO A 187 11.20 31.47 -28.67
N LEU A 188 10.92 30.36 -27.98
CA LEU A 188 11.91 29.32 -27.67
C LEU A 188 11.92 28.21 -28.73
N PRO A 189 13.02 27.47 -28.91
CA PRO A 189 13.05 26.25 -29.72
C PRO A 189 11.96 25.25 -29.29
N HIS A 190 11.35 24.57 -30.27
CA HIS A 190 10.22 23.67 -30.02
C HIS A 190 10.45 22.61 -28.91
N PRO A 191 11.63 21.96 -28.80
CA PRO A 191 11.90 21.04 -27.69
C PRO A 191 11.78 21.72 -26.31
N ILE A 192 12.24 22.96 -26.19
CA ILE A 192 12.14 23.74 -24.94
C ILE A 192 10.68 24.11 -24.67
N GLN A 193 9.91 24.47 -25.70
CA GLN A 193 8.47 24.72 -25.56
C GLN A 193 7.73 23.49 -25.00
N VAL A 194 8.06 22.30 -25.51
CA VAL A 194 7.50 21.02 -25.04
C VAL A 194 7.83 20.80 -23.56
N ILE A 195 9.10 20.94 -23.19
CA ILE A 195 9.56 20.75 -21.80
C ILE A 195 8.84 21.72 -20.85
N LEU A 196 8.80 23.01 -21.17
CA LEU A 196 8.16 24.01 -20.32
C LEU A 196 6.63 23.84 -20.23
N THR A 197 5.99 23.44 -21.33
CA THR A 197 4.55 23.12 -21.32
C THR A 197 4.27 21.92 -20.42
N LEU A 198 5.07 20.85 -20.53
CA LEU A 198 4.93 19.68 -19.68
C LEU A 198 5.23 19.98 -18.21
N LEU A 199 6.24 20.80 -17.91
CA LEU A 199 6.56 21.21 -16.55
C LEU A 199 5.40 21.97 -15.91
N LEU A 200 4.81 22.96 -16.62
CA LEU A 200 3.63 23.67 -16.12
C LEU A 200 2.41 22.74 -15.97
N LEU A 201 2.24 21.76 -16.87
CA LEU A 201 1.19 20.74 -16.72
C LEU A 201 1.41 19.90 -15.47
N VAL A 202 2.63 19.41 -15.20
CA VAL A 202 2.95 18.66 -13.98
C VAL A 202 2.70 19.49 -12.74
N LEU A 203 3.18 20.74 -12.71
CA LEU A 203 2.99 21.65 -11.58
C LEU A 203 1.51 21.93 -11.34
N SER A 204 0.74 22.24 -12.38
CA SER A 204 -0.70 22.47 -12.21
C SER A 204 -1.44 21.19 -11.80
N ASN A 205 -1.14 20.03 -12.40
CA ASN A 205 -1.80 18.75 -12.09
C ASN A 205 -1.57 18.29 -10.65
N SER A 206 -0.53 18.76 -9.97
CA SER A 206 -0.37 18.53 -8.54
C SER A 206 -1.53 19.08 -7.69
N LEU A 207 -2.27 20.08 -8.18
CA LEU A 207 -3.50 20.57 -7.54
C LEU A 207 -4.60 19.51 -7.51
N LEU A 208 -4.56 18.51 -8.40
CA LEU A 208 -5.48 17.38 -8.39
C LEU A 208 -5.12 16.32 -7.34
N LEU A 209 -3.93 16.41 -6.74
CA LEU A 209 -3.47 15.43 -5.76
C LEU A 209 -4.09 15.67 -4.38
N VAL A 210 -4.34 16.91 -3.98
CA VAL A 210 -4.82 17.25 -2.64
C VAL A 210 -6.16 17.98 -2.72
N PRO A 211 -7.09 17.75 -1.77
CA PRO A 211 -8.44 18.33 -1.83
C PRO A 211 -8.47 19.82 -1.49
N ASN A 212 -7.58 20.27 -0.59
CA ASN A 212 -7.60 21.62 -0.02
C ASN A 212 -6.56 22.51 -0.72
N LEU A 213 -6.92 23.77 -0.99
CA LEU A 213 -6.01 24.73 -1.63
C LEU A 213 -4.80 25.05 -0.75
N GLU A 214 -5.00 25.20 0.56
CA GLU A 214 -3.91 25.42 1.52
C GLU A 214 -2.91 24.26 1.50
N ALA A 215 -3.41 23.02 1.56
CA ALA A 215 -2.56 21.84 1.43
C ALA A 215 -1.79 21.84 0.10
N ALA A 216 -2.41 22.28 -1.00
CA ALA A 216 -1.77 22.35 -2.31
C ALA A 216 -0.65 23.41 -2.38
N LEU A 217 -0.84 24.56 -1.73
CA LEU A 217 0.19 25.58 -1.62
C LEU A 217 1.35 25.09 -0.75
N THR A 218 1.08 24.48 0.40
CA THR A 218 2.10 23.85 1.25
C THR A 218 2.85 22.78 0.48
N SER A 219 2.15 21.99 -0.33
CA SER A 219 2.72 20.96 -1.21
C SER A 219 3.73 21.54 -2.19
N TRP A 220 3.39 22.67 -2.84
CA TRP A 220 4.31 23.38 -3.74
C TRP A 220 5.54 23.90 -3.01
N VAL A 221 5.38 24.45 -1.80
CA VAL A 221 6.54 24.86 -0.98
C VAL A 221 7.43 23.66 -0.70
N THR A 222 6.85 22.51 -0.29
CA THR A 222 7.60 21.29 -0.01
C THR A 222 8.32 20.75 -1.25
N MET A 223 7.70 20.80 -2.44
CA MET A 223 8.30 20.35 -3.71
C MET A 223 9.66 21.00 -4.03
N PHE A 224 9.88 22.23 -3.56
CA PHE A 224 11.09 23.01 -3.79
C PHE A 224 11.89 23.26 -2.51
N SER A 225 11.51 22.63 -1.40
CA SER A 225 12.19 22.77 -0.11
C SER A 225 13.37 21.80 0.02
N ASP A 226 14.40 22.21 0.76
CA ASP A 226 15.55 21.37 1.14
C ASP A 226 15.39 20.82 2.57
N ILE A 227 14.16 20.44 2.93
CA ILE A 227 13.89 19.87 4.25
C ILE A 227 14.61 18.52 4.34
N LYS A 228 15.44 18.35 5.37
CA LYS A 228 16.15 17.09 5.63
C LYS A 228 15.14 15.95 5.78
N PRO A 229 15.32 14.83 5.08
CA PRO A 229 14.37 13.74 5.13
C PRO A 229 14.37 13.10 6.53
N THR A 230 13.18 12.92 7.09
CA THR A 230 12.94 12.10 8.28
C THR A 230 12.98 10.62 7.92
N LEU A 231 13.14 9.73 8.91
CA LEU A 231 13.03 8.28 8.70
C LEU A 231 11.73 7.90 7.97
N TYR A 232 10.60 8.46 8.41
CA TYR A 232 9.29 8.19 7.82
C TYR A 232 9.20 8.66 6.37
N SER A 233 9.83 9.79 6.04
CA SER A 233 9.89 10.28 4.66
C SER A 233 10.75 9.40 3.76
N LEU A 234 11.87 8.87 4.27
CA LEU A 234 12.70 7.92 3.54
C LEU A 234 11.98 6.59 3.33
N LEU A 235 11.20 6.13 4.31
CA LEU A 235 10.36 4.94 4.17
C LEU A 235 9.27 5.15 3.11
N LEU A 236 8.56 6.28 3.13
CA LEU A 236 7.57 6.58 2.09
C LEU A 236 8.21 6.71 0.71
N ASP A 237 9.35 7.41 0.62
CA ASP A 237 10.11 7.53 -0.63
C ASP A 237 10.50 6.16 -1.16
N LYS A 238 11.00 5.25 -0.30
CA LYS A 238 11.35 3.89 -0.68
C LYS A 238 10.13 3.13 -1.24
N ARG A 239 8.94 3.34 -0.68
CA ARG A 239 7.69 2.76 -1.19
C ARG A 239 7.30 3.33 -2.55
N LEU A 240 7.38 4.65 -2.72
CA LEU A 240 7.04 5.32 -3.98
C LEU A 240 8.05 5.04 -5.08
N THR A 241 9.29 4.70 -4.70
CA THR A 241 10.37 4.30 -5.61
C THR A 241 10.70 2.83 -5.53
N SER A 242 9.69 1.99 -5.35
CA SER A 242 9.84 0.56 -5.50
C SER A 242 10.16 0.20 -6.96
N ASN A 243 10.82 -0.95 -7.20
CA ASN A 243 11.32 -1.27 -8.55
C ASN A 243 10.21 -1.33 -9.59
N LEU A 244 9.03 -1.85 -9.22
CA LEU A 244 7.87 -1.88 -10.11
C LEU A 244 7.37 -0.47 -10.41
N LEU A 245 7.20 0.38 -9.39
CA LEU A 245 6.67 1.72 -9.58
C LEU A 245 7.62 2.61 -10.38
N GLN A 246 8.94 2.51 -10.17
CA GLN A 246 9.92 3.18 -11.01
C GLN A 246 9.86 2.70 -12.47
N THR A 247 9.75 1.39 -12.67
CA THR A 247 9.64 0.80 -14.03
C THR A 247 8.35 1.27 -14.71
N VAL A 248 7.23 1.23 -14.00
CA VAL A 248 5.93 1.72 -14.50
C VAL A 248 6.01 3.22 -14.81
N MET A 249 6.59 4.03 -13.93
CA MET A 249 6.77 5.46 -14.15
C MET A 249 7.62 5.72 -15.41
N LEU A 250 8.73 5.02 -15.58
CA LEU A 250 9.57 5.11 -16.77
C LEU A 250 8.78 4.76 -18.04
N PHE A 251 8.10 3.63 -18.06
CA PHE A 251 7.29 3.22 -19.22
C PHE A 251 6.11 4.15 -19.47
N ALA A 252 5.52 4.73 -18.44
CA ALA A 252 4.47 5.73 -18.55
C ALA A 252 4.99 7.00 -19.25
N ILE A 253 6.12 7.53 -18.80
CA ILE A 253 6.77 8.71 -19.42
C ILE A 253 7.16 8.40 -20.87
N LEU A 254 7.79 7.24 -21.12
CA LEU A 254 8.17 6.83 -22.47
C LEU A 254 6.94 6.70 -23.37
N THR A 255 5.83 6.13 -22.87
CA THR A 255 4.59 6.00 -23.62
C THR A 255 3.95 7.36 -23.90
N CYS A 256 4.01 8.29 -22.95
CA CYS A 256 3.45 9.63 -23.11
C CYS A 256 4.26 10.51 -24.06
N VAL A 257 5.60 10.44 -24.00
CA VAL A 257 6.51 11.41 -24.63
C VAL A 257 7.30 10.80 -25.79
N ALA A 258 7.83 9.59 -25.65
CA ALA A 258 8.86 9.03 -26.53
C ALA A 258 8.31 8.11 -27.63
N LEU A 259 7.23 7.36 -27.38
CA LEU A 259 6.72 6.42 -28.36
C LEU A 259 6.16 7.12 -29.61
N PRO A 260 6.51 6.63 -30.82
CA PRO A 260 5.82 7.01 -32.04
C PRO A 260 4.32 6.73 -31.95
N ARG A 261 3.54 7.31 -32.85
CA ARG A 261 2.10 7.05 -32.92
C ARG A 261 1.86 5.54 -33.07
N LEU A 262 1.01 4.98 -32.21
CA LEU A 262 0.75 3.54 -32.17
C LEU A 262 0.29 3.01 -33.54
N ASP A 263 -0.56 3.77 -34.24
CA ASP A 263 -0.97 3.45 -35.61
C ASP A 263 0.19 3.29 -36.59
N TRP A 264 1.18 4.17 -36.49
CA TRP A 264 2.35 4.09 -37.34
C TRP A 264 3.13 2.81 -37.03
N LEU A 265 3.26 2.42 -35.76
CA LEU A 265 3.91 1.18 -35.33
C LEU A 265 3.15 -0.07 -35.83
N LEU A 266 1.82 -0.07 -35.72
CA LEU A 266 0.99 -1.20 -36.12
C LEU A 266 0.87 -1.37 -37.64
N ARG A 267 1.01 -0.27 -38.40
CA ARG A 267 1.06 -0.28 -39.87
C ARG A 267 2.43 -0.66 -40.44
N GLN A 268 3.48 -0.75 -39.62
CA GLN A 268 4.78 -1.22 -40.09
C GLN A 268 4.67 -2.64 -40.66
N ARG A 269 5.48 -2.91 -41.70
CA ARG A 269 5.55 -4.25 -42.31
C ARG A 269 5.97 -5.33 -41.31
N THR A 270 6.76 -4.96 -40.31
CA THR A 270 7.23 -5.84 -39.23
C THR A 270 6.08 -6.32 -38.35
N VAL A 271 5.93 -7.64 -38.19
CA VAL A 271 4.87 -8.25 -37.37
C VAL A 271 5.13 -8.10 -35.86
N ILE A 272 6.34 -7.73 -35.46
CA ILE A 272 6.80 -7.65 -34.06
C ILE A 272 5.85 -6.83 -33.18
N TRP A 273 5.47 -5.62 -33.59
CA TRP A 273 4.56 -4.78 -32.80
C TRP A 273 3.17 -5.39 -32.62
N ARG A 274 2.68 -6.14 -33.62
CA ARG A 274 1.41 -6.84 -33.52
C ARG A 274 1.48 -8.02 -32.55
N LEU A 275 2.59 -8.75 -32.54
CA LEU A 275 2.84 -9.82 -31.58
C LEU A 275 2.99 -9.29 -30.16
N ILE A 276 3.76 -8.21 -29.97
CA ILE A 276 3.90 -7.56 -28.65
C ILE A 276 2.53 -7.13 -28.13
N GLY A 277 1.74 -6.42 -28.94
CA GLY A 277 0.38 -6.02 -28.57
C GLY A 277 -0.47 -7.20 -28.16
N LEU A 278 -0.48 -8.28 -28.95
CA LEU A 278 -1.25 -9.48 -28.61
C LEU A 278 -0.80 -10.13 -27.29
N LEU A 279 0.52 -10.23 -27.07
CA LEU A 279 1.10 -10.83 -25.86
C LEU A 279 0.80 -10.00 -24.60
N LEU A 280 0.61 -8.68 -24.74
CA LEU A 280 0.28 -7.78 -23.61
C LEU A 280 -1.13 -7.99 -23.04
N ILE A 281 -2.04 -8.66 -23.75
CA ILE A 281 -3.40 -8.92 -23.26
C ILE A 281 -3.36 -9.74 -21.97
N ILE A 282 -2.58 -10.83 -21.96
CA ILE A 282 -2.50 -11.77 -20.83
C ILE A 282 -2.01 -11.08 -19.53
N PRO A 283 -0.84 -10.42 -19.48
CA PRO A 283 -0.38 -9.76 -18.26
C PRO A 283 -1.31 -8.62 -17.83
N SER A 284 -1.94 -7.92 -18.78
CA SER A 284 -2.92 -6.87 -18.46
C SER A 284 -4.14 -7.42 -17.72
N LEU A 285 -4.65 -8.58 -18.14
CA LEU A 285 -5.76 -9.25 -17.46
C LEU A 285 -5.35 -9.88 -16.12
N LEU A 286 -4.15 -10.48 -16.06
CA LEU A 286 -3.61 -11.03 -14.80
C LEU A 286 -3.45 -9.95 -13.73
N MET A 287 -2.98 -8.76 -14.11
CA MET A 287 -2.83 -7.64 -13.17
C MET A 287 -4.17 -7.20 -12.55
N LEU A 288 -5.27 -7.28 -13.31
CA LEU A 288 -6.60 -6.93 -12.82
C LEU A 288 -7.13 -7.90 -11.75
N VAL A 289 -6.78 -9.19 -11.87
CA VAL A 289 -7.29 -10.25 -10.99
C VAL A 289 -6.32 -10.64 -9.87
N ARG A 290 -5.07 -10.14 -9.91
CA ARG A 290 -3.98 -10.45 -8.98
C ARG A 290 -4.40 -10.36 -7.50
N GLU A 291 -5.15 -9.32 -7.17
CA GLU A 291 -5.53 -8.98 -5.78
C GLU A 291 -7.01 -9.28 -5.48
N ASN A 292 -7.72 -9.95 -6.38
CA ASN A 292 -9.12 -10.27 -6.19
C ASN A 292 -9.27 -11.51 -5.31
N ALA A 293 -9.90 -11.36 -4.15
CA ALA A 293 -10.12 -12.45 -3.20
C ALA A 293 -10.93 -13.63 -3.79
N ARG A 294 -11.76 -13.39 -4.81
CA ARG A 294 -12.56 -14.42 -5.50
C ARG A 294 -11.79 -15.18 -6.58
N THR A 295 -10.59 -14.71 -6.93
CA THR A 295 -9.77 -15.34 -7.97
C THR A 295 -9.08 -16.59 -7.40
N PRO A 296 -9.12 -17.74 -8.12
CA PRO A 296 -8.44 -18.95 -7.71
C PRO A 296 -6.95 -18.74 -7.42
N ASP A 297 -6.43 -19.45 -6.41
CA ASP A 297 -5.07 -19.30 -5.90
C ASP A 297 -3.99 -19.43 -6.99
N PHE A 298 -4.14 -20.40 -7.90
CA PHE A 298 -3.19 -20.59 -9.00
C PHE A 298 -3.11 -19.39 -9.95
N ILE A 299 -4.22 -18.67 -10.18
CA ILE A 299 -4.24 -17.46 -11.01
C ILE A 299 -3.60 -16.30 -10.25
N ARG A 300 -3.94 -16.13 -8.97
CA ARG A 300 -3.31 -15.08 -8.13
C ARG A 300 -1.81 -15.27 -8.06
N GLN A 301 -1.35 -16.51 -7.90
CA GLN A 301 0.06 -16.84 -7.90
C GLN A 301 0.72 -16.60 -9.26
N ALA A 302 0.10 -17.03 -10.36
CA ALA A 302 0.63 -16.75 -11.70
C ALA A 302 0.77 -15.24 -11.96
N ALA A 303 -0.12 -14.42 -11.40
CA ALA A 303 -0.05 -12.97 -11.48
C ALA A 303 0.98 -12.36 -10.50
N GLN A 304 1.14 -12.91 -9.29
CA GLN A 304 2.04 -12.41 -8.26
C GLN A 304 3.50 -12.79 -8.51
N TRP A 305 3.77 -14.02 -8.95
CA TRP A 305 5.13 -14.56 -9.06
C TRP A 305 6.07 -13.70 -9.91
N PRO A 306 5.70 -13.23 -11.13
CA PRO A 306 6.59 -12.36 -11.90
C PRO A 306 6.85 -11.03 -11.20
N VAL A 307 5.86 -10.52 -10.47
CA VAL A 307 5.98 -9.24 -9.78
C VAL A 307 6.93 -9.35 -8.59
N THR A 308 6.81 -10.41 -7.80
CA THR A 308 7.76 -10.71 -6.72
C THR A 308 9.17 -10.96 -7.26
N TRP A 309 9.31 -11.79 -8.30
CA TRP A 309 10.62 -12.23 -8.77
C TRP A 309 11.40 -11.13 -9.49
N PHE A 310 10.77 -10.41 -10.42
CA PHE A 310 11.48 -9.40 -11.22
C PHE A 310 11.60 -8.04 -10.52
N PHE A 311 10.68 -7.72 -9.62
CA PHE A 311 10.63 -6.40 -8.99
C PHE A 311 10.85 -6.43 -7.47
N GLY A 312 10.86 -7.60 -6.83
CA GLY A 312 10.94 -7.68 -5.36
C GLY A 312 9.70 -7.05 -4.70
N GLU A 313 8.53 -7.21 -5.32
CA GLU A 313 7.29 -6.59 -4.86
C GLU A 313 6.36 -7.57 -4.16
N GLY A 314 5.83 -7.13 -3.02
CA GLY A 314 4.78 -7.85 -2.32
C GLY A 314 3.38 -7.63 -2.91
N ASN A 315 2.36 -7.97 -2.14
CA ASN A 315 0.95 -7.82 -2.51
C ASN A 315 0.25 -6.80 -1.59
N SER A 316 -1.09 -6.74 -1.58
CA SER A 316 -1.80 -5.80 -0.70
C SER A 316 -1.62 -6.04 0.80
N ARG A 317 -1.13 -7.21 1.22
CA ARG A 317 -0.95 -7.59 2.63
C ARG A 317 0.51 -7.70 3.04
N ILE A 318 1.41 -7.93 2.08
CA ILE A 318 2.81 -8.24 2.34
C ILE A 318 3.70 -7.21 1.66
N HIS A 319 4.73 -6.75 2.35
CA HIS A 319 5.85 -6.02 1.79
C HIS A 319 7.08 -6.94 1.75
N VAL A 320 7.82 -6.91 0.64
CA VAL A 320 9.05 -7.69 0.46
C VAL A 320 10.22 -6.75 0.75
N GLY A 321 10.98 -7.07 1.78
CA GLY A 321 12.24 -6.44 2.13
C GLY A 321 13.44 -7.11 1.45
N TYR A 322 14.63 -6.70 1.84
CA TYR A 322 15.89 -7.30 1.42
C TYR A 322 16.13 -8.65 2.12
N ASP A 323 17.01 -9.47 1.54
CA ASP A 323 17.48 -10.74 2.11
C ASP A 323 16.37 -11.72 2.50
N GLY A 324 15.26 -11.72 1.76
CA GLY A 324 14.12 -12.62 1.99
C GLY A 324 13.15 -12.17 3.08
N TRP A 325 13.40 -11.04 3.76
CA TRP A 325 12.53 -10.54 4.81
C TRP A 325 11.16 -10.14 4.26
N LEU A 326 10.10 -10.66 4.89
CA LEU A 326 8.72 -10.30 4.59
C LEU A 326 8.13 -9.51 5.74
N TYR A 327 7.30 -8.51 5.44
CA TYR A 327 6.65 -7.65 6.43
C TYR A 327 5.16 -7.58 6.21
N PRO A 328 4.34 -7.54 7.27
CA PRO A 328 2.95 -7.15 7.14
C PRO A 328 2.87 -5.71 6.61
N ARG A 329 2.10 -5.50 5.54
CA ARG A 329 1.96 -4.18 4.87
C ARG A 329 1.44 -3.11 5.83
N HIS A 330 0.59 -3.50 6.77
CA HIS A 330 -0.03 -2.59 7.73
C HIS A 330 1.01 -1.98 8.71
N GLU A 331 2.08 -2.67 9.07
CA GLU A 331 3.16 -2.12 9.91
C GLU A 331 3.88 -0.95 9.20
N LEU A 332 4.06 -1.08 7.88
CA LEU A 332 4.65 -0.01 7.07
C LEU A 332 3.65 1.14 6.84
N ASP A 333 2.37 0.82 6.65
CA ASP A 333 1.31 1.82 6.53
C ASP A 333 1.21 2.70 7.78
N ARG A 334 1.28 2.11 8.98
CA ARG A 334 1.24 2.85 10.25
C ARG A 334 2.40 3.83 10.45
N ARG A 335 3.52 3.68 9.72
CA ARG A 335 4.68 4.57 9.76
C ARG A 335 4.70 5.64 8.68
N THR A 336 3.97 5.43 7.59
CA THR A 336 4.10 6.27 6.38
C THR A 336 2.79 6.90 5.95
N LEU A 337 1.65 6.37 6.37
CA LEU A 337 0.32 6.84 6.00
C LEU A 337 -0.44 7.38 7.21
N ALA A 338 -1.27 8.40 6.97
CA ALA A 338 -2.15 9.00 7.94
C ALA A 338 -3.23 8.01 8.42
N ARG A 339 -3.38 7.94 9.74
CA ARG A 339 -4.38 7.08 10.40
C ARG A 339 -5.78 7.59 10.10
N ARG A 340 -6.63 6.75 9.49
CA ARG A 340 -8.05 7.06 9.25
C ARG A 340 -8.94 6.84 10.48
N HIS A 341 -8.45 6.10 11.47
CA HIS A 341 -9.14 5.81 12.72
C HIS A 341 -8.24 6.16 13.91
N PRO A 342 -8.78 6.72 15.01
CA PRO A 342 -8.02 6.89 16.23
C PRO A 342 -7.50 5.54 16.72
N GLY A 343 -6.27 5.50 17.22
CA GLY A 343 -5.65 4.27 17.77
C GLY A 343 -6.40 3.75 19.00
N LEU A 344 -6.02 2.57 19.48
CA LEU A 344 -6.64 1.92 20.66
C LEU A 344 -6.46 2.74 21.95
N THR A 345 -5.54 3.70 21.96
CA THR A 345 -5.14 4.50 23.12
C THR A 345 -6.30 5.09 23.93
N ASP A 346 -7.22 5.85 23.32
CA ASP A 346 -8.29 6.52 24.09
C ASP A 346 -9.28 5.52 24.71
N SER A 347 -9.58 4.45 23.97
CA SER A 347 -10.44 3.37 24.46
C SER A 347 -9.77 2.55 25.58
N LEU A 348 -8.45 2.34 25.49
CA LEU A 348 -7.66 1.70 26.56
C LEU A 348 -7.64 2.55 27.83
N ILE A 349 -7.50 3.87 27.71
CA ILE A 349 -7.57 4.79 28.85
C ILE A 349 -8.92 4.71 29.53
N LYS A 350 -10.01 4.69 28.74
CA LYS A 350 -11.36 4.54 29.28
C LYS A 350 -11.52 3.20 30.01
N LEU A 351 -11.15 2.10 29.35
CA LEU A 351 -11.21 0.76 29.94
C LEU A 351 -10.41 0.67 31.25
N ALA A 352 -9.18 1.19 31.27
CA ALA A 352 -8.35 1.20 32.46
C ALA A 352 -8.96 2.03 33.59
N THR A 353 -9.61 3.14 33.28
CA THR A 353 -10.34 3.96 34.25
C THR A 353 -11.53 3.19 34.85
N ASP A 354 -12.33 2.54 34.01
CA ASP A 354 -13.51 1.77 34.41
C ASP A 354 -13.13 0.56 35.28
N LEU A 355 -12.02 -0.12 34.96
CA LEU A 355 -11.52 -1.26 35.71
C LEU A 355 -10.82 -0.87 37.02
N LYS A 356 -10.14 0.28 37.03
CA LYS A 356 -9.55 0.83 38.25
C LYS A 356 -10.62 1.14 39.30
N ALA A 357 -11.81 1.58 38.90
CA ALA A 357 -12.95 1.75 39.81
C ALA A 357 -13.41 0.43 40.47
N GLN A 358 -13.07 -0.71 39.87
CA GLN A 358 -13.33 -2.05 40.39
C GLN A 358 -12.10 -2.67 41.09
N ASN A 359 -11.04 -1.88 41.33
CA ASN A 359 -9.75 -2.34 41.86
C ASN A 359 -9.06 -3.41 40.99
N VAL A 360 -9.30 -3.39 39.68
CA VAL A 360 -8.65 -4.28 38.71
C VAL A 360 -7.61 -3.47 37.93
N PRO A 361 -6.31 -3.55 38.28
CA PRO A 361 -5.25 -2.91 37.51
C PRO A 361 -5.14 -3.50 36.10
N VAL A 362 -4.78 -2.63 35.16
CA VAL A 362 -4.50 -2.99 33.76
C VAL A 362 -3.02 -2.82 33.49
N MET A 363 -2.39 -3.90 33.04
CA MET A 363 -1.03 -3.92 32.53
C MET A 363 -1.06 -4.06 31.00
N LEU A 364 -0.31 -3.22 30.30
CA LEU A 364 -0.16 -3.27 28.85
C LEU A 364 1.26 -3.72 28.50
N VAL A 365 1.36 -4.80 27.73
CA VAL A 365 2.60 -5.28 27.14
C VAL A 365 2.61 -4.84 25.67
N SER A 366 3.45 -3.85 25.37
CA SER A 366 3.55 -3.26 24.03
C SER A 366 4.57 -4.03 23.20
N VAL A 367 4.11 -4.99 22.39
CA VAL A 367 5.01 -5.84 21.61
C VAL A 367 5.55 -5.07 20.41
N PRO A 368 6.88 -4.85 20.27
CA PRO A 368 7.41 -4.13 19.13
C PRO A 368 7.11 -4.89 17.83
N ALA A 369 6.62 -4.16 16.83
CA ALA A 369 6.39 -4.72 15.51
C ALA A 369 7.69 -5.16 14.83
N LYS A 370 7.59 -6.08 13.88
CA LYS A 370 8.75 -6.59 13.13
C LYS A 370 9.50 -5.46 12.41
N MET A 371 8.76 -4.52 11.82
CA MET A 371 9.31 -3.32 11.16
C MET A 371 10.04 -2.39 12.14
N ALA A 372 9.67 -2.36 13.42
CA ALA A 372 10.41 -1.59 14.43
C ALA A 372 11.77 -2.22 14.74
N MET A 373 11.83 -3.55 14.73
CA MET A 373 13.02 -4.32 15.09
C MET A 373 13.99 -4.54 13.92
N TYR A 374 13.50 -4.52 12.68
CA TYR A 374 14.31 -4.75 11.48
C TYR A 374 14.03 -3.72 10.37
N PRO A 375 14.11 -2.41 10.64
CA PRO A 375 13.86 -1.39 9.61
C PRO A 375 14.89 -1.42 8.47
N GLU A 376 16.11 -1.92 8.72
CA GLU A 376 17.22 -1.99 7.76
C GLU A 376 16.92 -2.89 6.56
N ASN A 377 16.09 -3.92 6.71
CA ASN A 377 15.71 -4.77 5.59
C ASN A 377 14.60 -4.16 4.74
N VAL A 378 14.06 -3.00 5.09
CA VAL A 378 13.21 -2.19 4.21
C VAL A 378 13.99 -0.99 3.67
N LEU A 379 14.70 -0.29 4.55
CA LEU A 379 15.51 0.87 4.25
C LEU A 379 16.91 0.69 4.85
N ARG A 380 17.88 0.34 3.99
CA ARG A 380 19.29 0.14 4.37
C ARG A 380 19.87 1.43 4.95
N ALA A 381 20.01 1.46 6.26
CA ALA A 381 20.59 2.53 7.04
C ALA A 381 21.04 1.96 8.39
N GLU A 382 21.81 2.76 9.13
CA GLU A 382 22.14 2.45 10.52
C GLU A 382 21.07 3.02 11.45
N TYR A 383 20.64 2.21 12.42
CA TYR A 383 19.60 2.57 13.37
C TYR A 383 20.16 2.47 14.80
N ALA A 384 20.00 3.55 15.57
CA ALA A 384 20.47 3.59 16.95
C ALA A 384 19.48 2.96 17.96
N ALA A 385 18.22 2.83 17.56
CA ALA A 385 17.12 2.35 18.39
C ALA A 385 15.99 1.78 17.51
N PRO A 386 15.02 1.04 18.08
CA PRO A 386 13.85 0.57 17.34
C PRO A 386 13.11 1.67 16.59
N ALA A 387 12.71 1.37 15.35
CA ALA A 387 11.93 2.28 14.50
C ALA A 387 10.43 2.27 14.88
N GLN A 388 10.12 2.76 16.09
CA GLN A 388 8.74 2.89 16.57
C GLN A 388 7.95 3.95 15.77
N PRO A 389 6.60 3.92 15.81
CA PRO A 389 5.76 5.03 15.31
C PRO A 389 6.14 6.37 15.95
N ALA A 390 5.97 7.47 15.22
CA ALA A 390 6.46 8.80 15.61
C ALA A 390 5.88 9.31 16.94
N ASP A 391 4.62 8.95 17.21
CA ASP A 391 3.81 9.32 18.37
C ASP A 391 3.88 8.32 19.52
N TYR A 392 4.55 7.18 19.32
CA TYR A 392 4.54 6.06 20.27
C TYR A 392 4.98 6.45 21.69
N LYS A 393 6.04 7.24 21.83
CA LYS A 393 6.52 7.70 23.14
C LYS A 393 5.46 8.54 23.86
N ALA A 394 4.83 9.47 23.14
CA ALA A 394 3.77 10.32 23.71
C ALA A 394 2.54 9.48 24.09
N ILE A 395 2.22 8.43 23.33
CA ILE A 395 1.15 7.49 23.64
C ILE A 395 1.44 6.71 24.94
N VAL A 396 2.65 6.16 25.10
CA VAL A 396 3.06 5.43 26.32
C VAL A 396 3.01 6.34 27.55
N GLU A 397 3.47 7.59 27.43
CA GLU A 397 3.40 8.59 28.50
C GLU A 397 1.94 8.89 28.88
N LYS A 398 1.06 9.05 27.88
CA LYS A 398 -0.38 9.27 28.09
C LYS A 398 -1.07 8.08 28.79
N LEU A 399 -0.75 6.85 28.38
CA LEU A 399 -1.28 5.63 29.01
C LEU A 399 -0.80 5.49 30.45
N THR A 400 0.48 5.75 30.70
CA THR A 400 1.08 5.69 32.04
C THR A 400 0.46 6.75 32.96
N ALA A 401 0.24 7.97 32.46
CA ALA A 401 -0.44 9.04 33.20
C ALA A 401 -1.90 8.69 33.55
N ALA A 402 -2.56 7.87 32.73
CA ALA A 402 -3.90 7.33 33.01
C ALA A 402 -3.89 6.17 34.02
N GLY A 403 -2.72 5.72 34.48
CA GLY A 403 -2.56 4.62 35.43
C GLY A 403 -2.54 3.23 34.81
N VAL A 404 -2.33 3.13 33.49
CA VAL A 404 -2.01 1.86 32.82
C VAL A 404 -0.56 1.51 33.11
N ASP A 405 -0.29 0.29 33.55
CA ASP A 405 1.06 -0.18 33.81
C ASP A 405 1.70 -0.72 32.53
N VAL A 406 2.59 0.04 31.89
CA VAL A 406 3.15 -0.32 30.57
C VAL A 406 4.49 -1.05 30.70
N VAL A 407 4.58 -2.24 30.10
CA VAL A 407 5.80 -3.00 29.88
C VAL A 407 6.19 -2.88 28.41
N ASP A 408 7.27 -2.16 28.13
CA ASP A 408 7.83 -1.99 26.78
C ASP A 408 9.16 -2.76 26.65
N PRO A 409 9.19 -3.92 25.98
CA PRO A 409 10.39 -4.71 25.77
C PRO A 409 11.25 -4.22 24.59
N ALA A 410 10.84 -3.23 23.80
CA ALA A 410 11.45 -2.90 22.52
C ALA A 410 12.95 -2.61 22.62
N GLN A 411 13.36 -1.74 23.55
CA GLN A 411 14.77 -1.38 23.71
C GLN A 411 15.62 -2.56 24.20
N ALA A 412 15.08 -3.38 25.11
CA ALA A 412 15.78 -4.56 25.62
C ALA A 412 15.97 -5.62 24.53
N LEU A 413 14.95 -5.84 23.70
CA LEU A 413 15.03 -6.72 22.54
C LEU A 413 16.00 -6.19 21.48
N TRP A 414 16.04 -4.87 21.27
CA TRP A 414 16.94 -4.24 20.31
C TRP A 414 18.41 -4.49 20.64
N GLN A 415 18.77 -4.30 21.91
CA GLN A 415 20.13 -4.57 22.41
C GLN A 415 20.54 -6.04 22.25
N ARG A 416 19.56 -6.95 22.18
CA ARG A 416 19.78 -8.39 22.01
C ARG A 416 19.90 -8.82 20.55
N LEU A 417 19.49 -8.00 19.57
CA LEU A 417 19.51 -8.36 18.13
C LEU A 417 20.90 -8.81 17.64
N LEU A 418 21.98 -8.33 18.26
CA LEU A 418 23.35 -8.79 17.98
C LEU A 418 23.61 -10.27 18.28
N ARG A 419 22.74 -10.92 19.07
CA ARG A 419 22.92 -12.29 19.58
C ARG A 419 21.81 -13.23 19.15
N ALA A 420 20.59 -12.73 18.99
CA ALA A 420 19.44 -13.57 18.67
C ALA A 420 18.35 -12.75 17.98
N GLU A 421 17.67 -13.37 17.02
CA GLU A 421 16.59 -12.77 16.27
C GLU A 421 15.32 -12.59 17.12
N SER A 422 14.65 -11.46 16.92
CA SER A 422 13.39 -11.12 17.58
C SER A 422 12.16 -11.67 16.87
N HIS A 423 12.22 -11.77 15.54
CA HIS A 423 11.14 -12.22 14.66
C HIS A 423 11.72 -13.16 13.59
N TYR A 424 10.89 -14.05 13.06
CA TYR A 424 11.26 -14.87 11.90
C TYR A 424 11.33 -14.04 10.62
N THR A 425 12.02 -14.52 9.59
CA THR A 425 12.22 -13.79 8.33
C THR A 425 10.95 -13.73 7.48
N ALA A 426 10.23 -14.85 7.37
CA ALA A 426 9.06 -15.06 6.52
C ALA A 426 7.73 -15.19 7.29
N ASP A 427 7.74 -14.96 8.61
CA ASP A 427 6.56 -14.95 9.47
C ASP A 427 6.36 -13.58 10.14
N SER A 428 5.12 -13.24 10.48
CA SER A 428 4.76 -11.98 11.14
C SER A 428 5.06 -11.96 12.63
N HIS A 429 5.18 -13.14 13.27
CA HIS A 429 5.30 -13.27 14.71
C HIS A 429 6.76 -13.22 15.19
N TRP A 430 6.90 -12.94 16.48
CA TRP A 430 8.16 -13.04 17.20
C TRP A 430 8.71 -14.48 17.23
N THR A 431 10.01 -14.63 17.46
CA THR A 431 10.62 -15.93 17.73
C THR A 431 10.16 -16.48 19.08
N PHE A 432 10.18 -17.82 19.24
CA PHE A 432 9.83 -18.46 20.51
C PHE A 432 10.68 -17.94 21.68
N GLU A 433 11.98 -17.72 21.44
CA GLU A 433 12.89 -17.18 22.45
C GLU A 433 12.58 -15.72 22.81
N THR A 434 12.05 -14.93 21.87
CA THR A 434 11.61 -13.56 22.13
C THR A 434 10.34 -13.56 22.96
N MET A 435 9.36 -14.39 22.61
CA MET A 435 8.16 -14.59 23.41
C MET A 435 8.50 -14.97 24.85
N LYS A 436 9.42 -15.93 25.06
CA LYS A 436 9.91 -16.32 26.41
C LYS A 436 10.56 -15.16 27.16
N THR A 437 11.32 -14.33 26.45
CA THR A 437 12.00 -13.16 27.03
C THR A 437 10.99 -12.12 27.50
N VAL A 438 9.97 -11.85 26.69
CA VAL A 438 8.87 -10.95 27.05
C VAL A 438 8.06 -11.53 28.20
N ALA A 439 7.72 -12.82 28.18
CA ALA A 439 7.05 -13.50 29.30
C ALA A 439 7.87 -13.40 30.60
N GLY A 440 9.19 -13.54 30.52
CA GLY A 440 10.12 -13.34 31.64
C GLY A 440 10.07 -11.92 32.21
N ALA A 441 10.08 -10.91 31.33
CA ALA A 441 9.98 -9.51 31.73
C ALA A 441 8.63 -9.21 32.40
N VAL A 442 7.53 -9.72 31.84
CA VAL A 442 6.18 -9.59 32.40
C VAL A 442 6.08 -10.29 33.75
N ALA A 443 6.57 -11.52 33.87
CA ALA A 443 6.57 -12.26 35.14
C ALA A 443 7.37 -11.52 36.23
N LYS A 444 8.55 -10.99 35.89
CA LYS A 444 9.36 -10.18 36.80
C LYS A 444 8.58 -8.95 37.28
N HIS A 445 7.98 -8.22 36.35
CA HIS A 445 7.20 -7.01 36.64
C HIS A 445 5.98 -7.31 37.52
N ILE A 446 5.27 -8.41 37.25
CA ILE A 446 4.15 -8.89 38.10
C ILE A 446 4.64 -9.22 39.51
N ARG A 447 5.79 -9.89 39.68
CA ARG A 447 6.34 -10.19 41.01
C ARG A 447 6.69 -8.92 41.79
N GLU A 448 7.21 -7.91 41.11
CA GLU A 448 7.61 -6.64 41.73
C GLU A 448 6.42 -5.77 42.14
N LYS A 449 5.39 -5.65 41.28
CA LYS A 449 4.24 -4.75 41.52
C LYS A 449 2.98 -5.42 42.06
N HIS A 450 2.84 -6.74 41.86
CA HIS A 450 1.66 -7.52 42.22
C HIS A 450 2.03 -8.81 42.94
N ALA A 451 2.93 -8.73 43.92
CA ALA A 451 3.51 -9.88 44.64
C ALA A 451 2.47 -10.89 45.16
N ALA A 452 1.28 -10.43 45.57
CA ALA A 452 0.18 -11.29 46.04
C ALA A 452 -0.42 -12.22 44.98
N LEU A 453 -0.10 -12.01 43.69
CA LEU A 453 -0.58 -12.84 42.58
C LEU A 453 0.40 -13.96 42.20
N TYR A 454 1.64 -13.91 42.71
CA TYR A 454 2.66 -14.92 42.53
C TYR A 454 2.56 -16.03 43.59
N VAL A 455 2.79 -17.27 43.19
CA VAL A 455 2.85 -18.43 44.08
C VAL A 455 4.26 -19.01 44.03
N SER A 456 4.89 -19.17 45.20
CA SER A 456 6.26 -19.71 45.30
C SER A 456 6.34 -21.23 45.18
N GLU A 457 5.21 -21.93 45.18
CA GLU A 457 5.15 -23.38 45.00
C GLU A 457 5.49 -23.72 43.54
N THR A 458 6.31 -24.76 43.36
CA THR A 458 6.66 -25.25 42.02
C THR A 458 5.55 -26.20 41.57
N PRO A 459 4.72 -25.82 40.58
CA PRO A 459 3.69 -26.72 40.07
C PRO A 459 4.34 -27.97 39.45
N LEU A 460 3.66 -29.11 39.55
CA LEU A 460 4.10 -30.33 38.90
C LEU A 460 3.86 -30.18 37.38
N ILE A 461 4.91 -29.87 36.64
CA ILE A 461 4.85 -29.68 35.20
C ILE A 461 5.53 -30.82 34.46
N ASN A 462 5.01 -31.15 33.28
CA ASN A 462 5.68 -32.02 32.33
C ASN A 462 6.10 -31.19 31.12
N ALA A 463 7.41 -31.03 30.94
CA ALA A 463 7.99 -30.24 29.86
C ALA A 463 8.57 -31.14 28.77
N SER A 464 8.27 -30.85 27.51
CA SER A 464 8.84 -31.55 26.36
C SER A 464 9.26 -30.57 25.26
N ILE A 465 10.30 -30.93 24.51
CA ILE A 465 10.79 -30.13 23.38
C ILE A 465 10.06 -30.58 22.12
N LEU A 466 9.54 -29.62 21.36
CA LEU A 466 8.90 -29.85 20.07
C LEU A 466 9.66 -29.11 18.98
N GLU A 467 10.09 -29.83 17.95
CA GLU A 467 10.67 -29.24 16.75
C GLU A 467 9.57 -28.90 15.74
N ARG A 468 9.56 -27.68 15.22
CA ARG A 468 8.62 -27.22 14.19
C ARG A 468 9.34 -26.61 13.01
N GLN A 469 8.75 -26.85 11.84
CA GLN A 469 9.21 -26.32 10.57
C GLN A 469 7.99 -25.83 9.79
N GLU A 470 7.99 -24.56 9.41
CA GLU A 470 6.88 -23.93 8.68
C GLU A 470 7.41 -22.84 7.76
N PRO A 471 6.86 -22.62 6.56
CA PRO A 471 7.32 -21.55 5.67
C PRO A 471 6.97 -20.12 6.14
N GLY A 472 6.20 -19.98 7.23
CA GLY A 472 5.72 -18.69 7.75
C GLY A 472 4.42 -18.20 7.11
N ASP A 473 3.62 -17.47 7.88
CA ASP A 473 2.33 -16.92 7.43
C ASP A 473 2.46 -15.89 6.31
N LEU A 474 3.48 -15.02 6.35
CA LEU A 474 3.69 -13.98 5.34
C LEU A 474 4.08 -14.59 4.00
N ALA A 475 4.90 -15.64 3.99
CA ALA A 475 5.25 -16.35 2.75
C ALA A 475 4.03 -17.05 2.14
N LYS A 476 3.21 -17.74 2.97
CA LYS A 476 1.95 -18.36 2.53
C LYS A 476 0.96 -17.32 1.99
N ALA A 477 0.89 -16.15 2.62
CA ALA A 477 0.02 -15.06 2.19
C ALA A 477 0.52 -14.36 0.92
N LEU A 478 1.83 -14.39 0.64
CA LEU A 478 2.42 -13.83 -0.57
C LEU A 478 2.29 -14.79 -1.77
N LEU A 479 2.69 -16.05 -1.60
CA LEU A 479 2.65 -17.10 -2.62
C LEU A 479 2.06 -18.37 -2.02
N THR A 480 0.78 -18.62 -2.31
CA THR A 480 0.01 -19.70 -1.69
C THR A 480 0.51 -21.10 -2.05
N LEU A 481 0.99 -21.31 -3.28
CA LEU A 481 1.56 -22.60 -3.70
C LEU A 481 3.09 -22.48 -3.67
N ASN A 482 3.77 -23.43 -3.00
CA ASN A 482 5.23 -23.52 -2.93
C ASN A 482 5.95 -22.29 -2.32
N SER A 483 5.42 -21.73 -1.23
CA SER A 483 6.12 -20.70 -0.44
C SER A 483 7.45 -21.20 0.10
N GLU A 484 7.49 -22.44 0.60
CA GLU A 484 8.69 -23.06 1.16
C GLU A 484 9.83 -23.19 0.15
N GLY A 485 9.53 -23.55 -1.10
CA GLY A 485 10.56 -23.65 -2.14
C GLY A 485 11.18 -22.30 -2.55
N LEU A 486 10.57 -21.17 -2.18
CA LEU A 486 11.03 -19.83 -2.55
C LEU A 486 11.62 -19.05 -1.38
N PHE A 487 11.04 -19.18 -0.19
CA PHE A 487 11.48 -18.45 1.01
C PHE A 487 12.15 -19.34 2.06
N GLY A 488 12.18 -20.66 1.83
CA GLY A 488 12.65 -21.62 2.81
C GLY A 488 11.59 -21.90 3.88
N ALA A 489 11.99 -22.70 4.87
CA ALA A 489 11.19 -22.93 6.07
C ALA A 489 11.87 -22.29 7.27
N GLU A 490 11.05 -21.74 8.15
CA GLU A 490 11.43 -21.28 9.48
C GLU A 490 11.42 -22.46 10.44
N HIS A 491 12.41 -22.49 11.34
CA HIS A 491 12.55 -23.56 12.33
C HIS A 491 12.34 -23.00 13.74
N ALA A 492 11.58 -23.72 14.56
CA ALA A 492 11.32 -23.35 15.95
C ALA A 492 11.47 -24.56 16.89
N GLN A 493 12.23 -24.36 17.97
CA GLN A 493 12.30 -25.29 19.10
C GLN A 493 11.38 -24.79 20.20
N LEU A 494 10.25 -25.45 20.39
CA LEU A 494 9.24 -25.07 21.36
C LEU A 494 9.42 -25.87 22.65
N VAL A 495 9.12 -25.25 23.79
CA VAL A 495 9.00 -25.92 25.08
C VAL A 495 7.53 -26.05 25.43
N SER A 496 6.98 -27.24 25.25
CA SER A 496 5.60 -27.59 25.60
C SER A 496 5.51 -27.91 27.09
N ILE A 497 4.56 -27.29 27.80
CA ILE A 497 4.40 -27.41 29.26
C ILE A 497 2.98 -27.88 29.59
N ARG A 498 2.88 -29.07 30.18
CA ARG A 498 1.63 -29.67 30.68
C ARG A 498 1.47 -29.50 32.19
N GLY A 499 0.23 -29.47 32.66
CA GLY A 499 -0.11 -29.32 34.10
C GLY A 499 -0.35 -27.87 34.54
N LEU A 500 -0.39 -26.93 33.60
CA LEU A 500 -0.70 -25.51 33.80
C LEU A 500 -1.70 -25.02 32.75
N GLU A 501 -2.71 -25.83 32.45
CA GLU A 501 -3.75 -25.50 31.48
C GLU A 501 -4.52 -24.24 31.90
N ASN A 502 -5.01 -23.48 30.91
CA ASN A 502 -5.75 -22.25 31.15
C ASN A 502 -6.95 -22.46 32.09
N ASP A 503 -7.06 -21.62 33.11
CA ASP A 503 -8.12 -21.66 34.13
C ASP A 503 -8.91 -20.34 34.14
N PRO A 504 -10.17 -20.34 33.69
CA PRO A 504 -11.05 -19.17 33.74
C PRO A 504 -11.23 -18.57 35.15
N LYS A 505 -10.97 -19.33 36.20
CA LYS A 505 -11.02 -18.87 37.60
C LYS A 505 -9.74 -18.18 38.06
N SER A 506 -8.68 -18.19 37.24
CA SER A 506 -7.43 -17.52 37.58
C SER A 506 -7.64 -16.02 37.84
N PRO A 507 -7.01 -15.44 38.87
CA PRO A 507 -7.12 -14.01 39.16
C PRO A 507 -6.38 -13.15 38.12
N ILE A 508 -5.55 -13.73 37.27
CA ILE A 508 -4.86 -13.03 36.19
C ILE A 508 -5.52 -13.42 34.87
N LEU A 509 -5.95 -12.42 34.12
CA LEU A 509 -6.46 -12.58 32.76
C LEU A 509 -5.46 -12.00 31.76
N VAL A 510 -5.04 -12.80 30.79
CA VAL A 510 -4.21 -12.40 29.66
C VAL A 510 -5.10 -12.26 28.42
N ILE A 511 -5.04 -11.11 27.76
CA ILE A 511 -5.81 -10.81 26.55
C ILE A 511 -4.87 -10.38 25.44
N GLY A 512 -5.09 -10.86 24.23
CA GLY A 512 -4.31 -10.47 23.06
C GLY A 512 -4.84 -11.10 21.78
N HIS A 513 -4.00 -11.09 20.75
CA HIS A 513 -4.32 -11.62 19.42
C HIS A 513 -3.63 -12.98 19.18
N ASP A 514 -3.39 -13.30 17.90
CA ASP A 514 -2.64 -14.46 17.41
C ASP A 514 -1.25 -14.63 18.07
N SER A 515 -0.57 -13.53 18.42
CA SER A 515 0.75 -13.54 19.06
C SER A 515 0.79 -14.29 20.40
N LEU A 516 -0.33 -14.40 21.10
CA LEU A 516 -0.43 -15.24 22.30
C LEU A 516 -0.43 -16.73 21.98
N ARG A 517 -1.00 -17.09 20.83
CA ARG A 517 -1.39 -18.46 20.46
C ARG A 517 -0.58 -19.05 19.33
N VAL A 518 0.34 -18.30 18.70
CA VAL A 518 1.17 -18.79 17.59
C VAL A 518 1.83 -20.13 17.93
N PHE A 519 2.42 -20.31 19.11
CA PHE A 519 3.02 -21.59 19.53
C PHE A 519 2.07 -22.50 20.33
N GLU A 520 0.80 -22.11 20.50
CA GLU A 520 -0.21 -22.86 21.28
C GLU A 520 -1.16 -23.60 20.34
N ALA A 521 -1.80 -22.86 19.44
CA ALA A 521 -2.91 -23.33 18.63
C ALA A 521 -2.42 -24.05 17.37
N ALA A 522 -3.06 -25.17 17.05
CA ALA A 522 -2.72 -25.95 15.86
C ALA A 522 -3.01 -25.23 14.54
N SER A 523 -3.92 -24.25 14.56
CA SER A 523 -4.35 -23.48 13.38
C SER A 523 -3.45 -22.30 13.04
N GLU A 524 -2.58 -21.89 13.96
CA GLU A 524 -1.69 -20.74 13.78
C GLU A 524 -0.33 -21.16 13.20
N SER A 525 0.53 -20.18 12.86
CA SER A 525 1.91 -20.47 12.44
C SER A 525 2.66 -21.30 13.48
N PHE A 526 3.47 -22.26 13.03
CA PHE A 526 4.14 -23.26 13.88
C PHE A 526 3.19 -24.22 14.61
N GLY A 527 1.92 -24.27 14.20
CA GLY A 527 0.91 -25.25 14.58
C GLY A 527 1.27 -26.71 14.24
N ASN A 528 0.27 -27.59 14.25
CA ASN A 528 0.45 -28.97 13.81
C ASN A 528 -0.76 -29.46 13.01
N ALA A 529 -0.49 -30.37 12.06
CA ALA A 529 -1.53 -30.98 11.24
C ALA A 529 -2.52 -31.86 12.02
N GLU A 530 -2.17 -32.27 13.24
CA GLU A 530 -3.02 -33.10 14.10
C GLU A 530 -4.16 -32.32 14.79
N GLY A 531 -4.17 -30.99 14.69
CA GLY A 531 -5.19 -30.15 15.31
C GLY A 531 -5.08 -30.06 16.84
N LYS A 532 -3.95 -30.51 17.43
CA LYS A 532 -3.78 -30.57 18.90
C LYS A 532 -3.13 -29.31 19.44
N ASN A 533 -3.57 -28.87 20.62
CA ASN A 533 -2.89 -27.81 21.35
C ASN A 533 -1.46 -28.25 21.73
N GLN A 534 -0.50 -27.37 21.50
CA GLN A 534 0.93 -27.59 21.74
C GLN A 534 1.40 -27.17 23.13
N GLN A 535 0.61 -26.38 23.85
CA GLN A 535 0.92 -25.91 25.21
C GLN A 535 2.29 -25.22 25.29
N ALA A 536 2.59 -24.37 24.31
CA ALA A 536 3.84 -23.62 24.23
C ALA A 536 3.62 -22.12 23.97
N GLY A 537 2.39 -21.61 24.07
CA GLY A 537 2.07 -20.20 23.88
C GLY A 537 2.61 -19.28 24.97
N PHE A 538 2.40 -17.97 24.76
CA PHE A 538 2.86 -16.93 25.67
C PHE A 538 2.29 -17.11 27.08
N THR A 539 0.97 -17.34 27.17
CA THR A 539 0.28 -17.55 28.43
C THR A 539 0.82 -18.77 29.16
N THR A 540 1.10 -19.87 28.46
CA THR A 540 1.66 -21.09 29.03
C THR A 540 3.07 -20.86 29.62
N GLN A 541 3.94 -20.14 28.91
CA GLN A 541 5.26 -19.79 29.45
C GLN A 541 5.16 -18.83 30.66
N LEU A 542 4.24 -17.86 30.59
CA LEU A 542 4.00 -16.93 31.69
C LEU A 542 3.43 -17.65 32.93
N ALA A 543 2.53 -18.60 32.74
CA ALA A 543 1.95 -19.45 33.78
C ALA A 543 3.03 -20.24 34.51
N ALA A 544 3.96 -20.86 33.76
CA ALA A 544 5.09 -21.58 34.30
C ALA A 544 6.01 -20.68 35.14
N LEU A 545 6.26 -19.45 34.68
CA LEU A 545 7.05 -18.46 35.43
C LEU A 545 6.33 -17.96 36.69
N LEU A 546 5.00 -17.83 36.66
CA LEU A 546 4.21 -17.38 37.82
C LEU A 546 3.84 -18.51 38.79
N GLY A 547 4.13 -19.76 38.43
CA GLY A 547 3.83 -20.94 39.24
C GLY A 547 2.33 -21.26 39.33
N ARG A 548 1.51 -20.79 38.37
CA ARG A 548 0.04 -20.95 38.43
C ARG A 548 -0.62 -20.90 37.05
N PRO A 549 -1.79 -21.55 36.88
CA PRO A 549 -2.66 -21.37 35.72
C PRO A 549 -3.11 -19.91 35.53
N LEU A 550 -3.31 -19.49 34.29
CA LEU A 550 -3.80 -18.17 33.89
C LEU A 550 -5.11 -18.31 33.11
N ASP A 551 -5.91 -17.24 33.06
CA ASP A 551 -7.02 -17.15 32.10
C ASP A 551 -6.51 -16.51 30.82
N GLU A 552 -6.95 -17.01 29.67
CA GLU A 552 -6.57 -16.49 28.35
C GLU A 552 -7.83 -16.17 27.54
N ARG A 553 -7.88 -14.98 26.96
CA ARG A 553 -8.90 -14.61 25.98
C ARG A 553 -8.23 -14.05 24.73
N THR A 554 -8.60 -14.57 23.56
CA THR A 554 -8.12 -14.05 22.27
C THR A 554 -9.29 -13.69 21.37
N GLY A 555 -9.13 -12.62 20.59
CA GLY A 555 -10.16 -12.17 19.67
C GLY A 555 -9.83 -10.83 19.02
N PRO A 556 -10.64 -10.40 18.05
CA PRO A 556 -10.41 -9.14 17.32
C PRO A 556 -10.73 -7.90 18.17
N ASP A 557 -11.65 -8.01 19.14
CA ASP A 557 -12.04 -6.90 20.01
C ASP A 557 -11.55 -7.15 21.44
N ILE A 558 -10.30 -6.78 21.71
CA ILE A 558 -9.66 -6.97 23.01
C ILE A 558 -10.35 -6.16 24.12
N LEU A 559 -11.00 -5.05 23.78
CA LEU A 559 -11.66 -4.18 24.73
C LEU A 559 -12.96 -4.82 25.23
N ALA A 560 -13.74 -5.42 24.33
CA ALA A 560 -14.93 -6.18 24.72
C ALA A 560 -14.56 -7.36 25.62
N LEU A 561 -13.48 -8.08 25.31
CA LEU A 561 -12.99 -9.21 26.11
C LEU A 561 -12.56 -8.81 27.54
N ALA A 562 -12.17 -7.56 27.74
CA ALA A 562 -11.74 -7.01 29.02
C ALA A 562 -12.89 -6.47 29.90
N SER A 563 -14.11 -6.34 29.37
CA SER A 563 -15.24 -5.74 30.08
C SER A 563 -15.96 -6.68 31.07
N ASP A 564 -15.84 -8.01 30.90
CA ASP A 564 -16.48 -9.02 31.77
C ASP A 564 -15.45 -9.75 32.65
N VAL A 565 -15.09 -9.12 33.77
CA VAL A 565 -13.90 -9.49 34.58
C VAL A 565 -14.11 -9.37 36.10
N THR A 566 -15.35 -9.57 36.57
CA THR A 566 -15.76 -9.31 37.96
C THR A 566 -14.93 -10.02 39.05
N HIS A 567 -14.20 -11.09 38.74
CA HIS A 567 -13.34 -11.83 39.68
C HIS A 567 -11.83 -11.67 39.44
N LYS A 568 -11.41 -10.86 38.46
CA LYS A 568 -10.00 -10.69 38.11
C LYS A 568 -9.33 -9.69 39.06
N LYS A 569 -8.04 -9.92 39.33
CA LYS A 569 -7.17 -9.05 40.13
C LYS A 569 -6.09 -8.36 39.31
N LEU A 570 -5.90 -8.78 38.05
CA LEU A 570 -5.01 -8.17 37.09
C LEU A 570 -5.46 -8.55 35.68
N ILE A 571 -5.46 -7.58 34.77
CA ILE A 571 -5.57 -7.83 33.34
C ILE A 571 -4.26 -7.46 32.67
N VAL A 572 -3.71 -8.40 31.90
CA VAL A 572 -2.52 -8.21 31.07
C VAL A 572 -2.96 -8.17 29.61
N LEU A 573 -2.87 -7.01 28.99
CA LEU A 573 -3.14 -6.80 27.58
C LEU A 573 -1.84 -6.92 26.80
N VAL A 574 -1.75 -7.85 25.86
CA VAL A 574 -0.59 -8.01 24.96
C VAL A 574 -1.01 -7.52 23.59
N VAL A 575 -0.49 -6.35 23.21
CA VAL A 575 -0.94 -5.60 22.03
C VAL A 575 0.29 -5.18 21.22
N PRO A 576 0.26 -5.27 19.87
CA PRO A 576 1.31 -4.71 19.03
C PRO A 576 1.46 -3.20 19.28
N ALA A 577 2.70 -2.73 19.45
CA ALA A 577 3.03 -1.32 19.67
C ALA A 577 2.44 -0.39 18.59
N ASP A 578 2.36 -0.92 17.38
CA ASP A 578 1.82 -0.25 16.20
C ASP A 578 0.28 -0.04 16.27
N GLU A 579 -0.44 -0.73 17.16
CA GLU A 579 -1.90 -0.60 17.34
C GLU A 579 -2.34 0.48 18.33
N LEU A 580 -1.41 0.93 19.17
CA LEU A 580 -1.63 2.02 20.12
C LEU A 580 -1.76 3.35 19.36
#